data_AF-A0A7I4Z692-F1
#
_entry.id   AF-A0A7I4Z692-F1
#
_cell.length_a   1.000
_cell.length_b   1.000
_cell.length_c   1.000
_cell.angle_alpha   90.00
_cell.angle_beta   90.00
_cell.angle_gamma   90.00
#
_symmetry.space_group_name_H-M   'P 1'
#
loop_
_entity.id
_entity.type
_entity.pdbx_description
1 polymer ?
#
loop_
_entity_poly.entity_id
_entity_poly.type
_entity_poly.pdbx_seq_one_letter_code
_entity_poly.pdbx_strand_id
1 'polypeptide(L)'
;MVILHNKGDRDDLRNYRPIGLLGVLDKLFTKIILTPYRKTLDEAQPVEWAAFRKGFSCLDHTHAVAMVIEVCRKYRMPFVLNFVDSEKDFDSVETNAVLTALVD
;
A
#
# COMPACT_ATOMS: atom_id res chain seq x y z
N MET A 1 -1.96 6.72 -21.26
CA MET A 1 -0.99 6.96 -20.17
C MET A 1 -0.96 8.44 -19.87
N VAL A 2 -1.00 8.83 -18.59
CA VAL A 2 -0.89 10.23 -18.14
C VAL A 2 0.28 10.31 -17.17
N ILE A 3 1.06 11.39 -17.22
CA ILE A 3 2.18 11.59 -16.30
C ILE A 3 1.74 12.57 -15.21
N LEU A 4 1.84 12.15 -13.95
CA LEU A 4 1.52 12.97 -12.79
C LEU A 4 2.82 13.43 -12.12
N HIS A 5 2.94 14.73 -11.84
CA HIS A 5 4.04 15.25 -11.03
C HIS A 5 3.70 15.12 -9.53
N ASN A 6 4.51 14.34 -8.81
CA ASN A 6 4.47 14.20 -7.36
C ASN A 6 5.15 15.40 -6.68
N LYS A 7 5.20 15.42 -5.35
CA LYS A 7 5.90 16.47 -4.61
C LYS A 7 7.41 16.40 -4.88
N GLY A 8 8.05 17.55 -5.07
CA GLY A 8 9.50 17.64 -5.26
C GLY A 8 9.89 18.65 -6.33
N ASP A 9 11.14 18.54 -6.77
CA ASP A 9 11.69 19.32 -7.89
C ASP A 9 11.12 18.82 -9.22
N ARG A 10 10.78 19.76 -10.11
CA ARG A 10 10.23 19.49 -11.44
C ARG A 10 11.29 19.03 -12.44
N ASP A 11 12.55 19.33 -12.19
CA ASP A 11 13.63 18.90 -13.08
C ASP A 11 14.10 17.46 -12.77
N ASP A 12 13.67 16.89 -11.64
CA ASP A 12 13.94 15.50 -11.28
C ASP A 12 12.85 14.55 -11.83
N LEU A 13 13.22 13.77 -12.85
CA LEU A 13 12.36 12.78 -13.48
C LEU A 13 11.77 11.74 -12.51
N ARG A 14 12.41 11.50 -11.36
CA ARG A 14 11.90 10.55 -10.34
C ARG A 14 10.63 11.05 -9.66
N ASN A 15 10.38 12.35 -9.66
CA ASN A 15 9.16 12.94 -9.11
C ASN A 15 7.95 12.79 -10.04
N TYR A 16 8.10 12.15 -11.19
CA TYR A 16 6.99 11.90 -12.10
C TYR A 16 6.51 10.45 -12.00
N ARG A 17 5.21 10.26 -11.74
CA ARG A 17 4.56 8.95 -11.70
C ARG A 17 3.74 8.75 -12.98
N PRO A 18 4.09 7.79 -13.84
CA PRO A 18 3.23 7.40 -14.94
C PRO A 18 1.97 6.70 -14.40
N ILE A 19 0.81 7.04 -14.95
CA ILE A 19 -0.48 6.43 -14.61
C ILE A 19 -1.04 5.77 -15.86
N GLY A 20 -1.17 4.45 -15.79
CA GLY A 20 -1.94 3.64 -16.73
C GLY A 20 -3.44 3.82 -16.48
N LEU A 21 -4.15 4.47 -17.40
CA LEU A 21 -5.61 4.58 -17.33
C LEU A 21 -6.23 3.44 -18.12
N LEU A 22 -6.94 2.56 -17.41
CA LEU A 22 -7.72 1.48 -18.00
C LEU A 22 -9.02 2.00 -18.63
N GLY A 23 -9.44 1.36 -19.72
CA GLY A 23 -10.74 1.59 -20.34
C GLY A 23 -11.90 1.21 -19.41
N VAL A 24 -13.12 1.65 -19.74
CA VAL A 24 -14.31 1.31 -18.92
C VAL A 24 -14.53 -0.19 -18.85
N LEU A 25 -14.36 -0.89 -19.98
CA LEU A 25 -14.49 -2.36 -20.05
C LEU A 25 -13.42 -3.06 -19.21
N ASP A 26 -12.16 -2.64 -19.32
CA ASP A 26 -11.06 -3.23 -18.54
C ASP A 26 -11.30 -3.08 -17.03
N LYS A 27 -11.74 -1.90 -16.58
CA LYS A 27 -12.11 -1.66 -15.18
C LYS A 27 -13.24 -2.56 -14.71
N LEU A 28 -14.23 -2.79 -15.58
CA LEU A 28 -15.34 -3.71 -15.29
C LEU A 28 -14.81 -5.13 -15.12
N PHE A 29 -13.97 -5.62 -16.05
CA PHE A 29 -13.36 -6.94 -15.96
C PHE A 29 -12.49 -7.09 -14.71
N THR A 30 -11.62 -6.12 -14.39
CA THR A 30 -10.82 -6.14 -13.16
C THR A 30 -11.71 -6.27 -11.92
N LYS A 31 -12.84 -5.56 -11.88
CA LYS A 31 -13.78 -5.65 -10.75
C LYS A 31 -14.46 -7.01 -10.68
N ILE A 32 -14.92 -7.56 -11.81
CA ILE A 32 -15.54 -8.88 -11.88
C ILE A 32 -14.56 -9.95 -11.38
N ILE A 33 -13.30 -9.87 -11.82
CA ILE A 33 -12.24 -10.81 -11.41
C ILE A 33 -11.91 -10.66 -9.93
N LEU A 34 -11.77 -9.44 -9.40
CA LEU A 34 -11.36 -9.21 -8.01
C LEU A 34 -12.45 -9.55 -6.99
N THR A 35 -13.72 -9.37 -7.35
CA THR A 35 -14.84 -9.44 -6.38
C THR A 35 -14.90 -10.77 -5.61
N PRO A 36 -14.75 -11.95 -6.24
CA PRO A 36 -14.74 -13.23 -5.54
C PRO A 36 -13.58 -13.40 -4.55
N TYR A 37 -12.39 -12.91 -4.89
CA TYR A 37 -11.18 -13.09 -4.07
C TYR A 37 -11.04 -12.06 -2.96
N ARG A 38 -11.80 -10.96 -3.01
CA ARG A 38 -11.64 -9.82 -2.10
C ARG A 38 -11.68 -10.23 -0.63
N LYS A 39 -12.62 -11.10 -0.24
CA LYS A 39 -12.74 -11.57 1.14
C LYS A 39 -11.52 -12.39 1.55
N THR A 40 -11.12 -13.36 0.74
CA THR A 40 -9.95 -14.22 1.01
C THR A 40 -8.66 -13.41 1.13
N LEU A 41 -8.46 -12.43 0.24
CA LEU A 41 -7.31 -11.53 0.29
C LEU A 41 -7.34 -10.64 1.54
N ASP A 42 -8.51 -10.11 1.91
CA ASP A 42 -8.68 -9.31 3.13
C ASP A 42 -8.42 -10.15 4.39
N GLU A 43 -8.80 -11.43 4.42
CA GLU A 43 -8.59 -12.34 5.56
C GLU A 43 -7.16 -12.85 5.68
N ALA A 44 -6.46 -13.01 4.55
CA ALA A 44 -5.05 -13.44 4.52
C ALA A 44 -4.07 -12.35 5.00
N GLN A 45 -4.49 -11.09 5.01
CA GLN A 45 -3.63 -9.96 5.37
C GLN A 45 -3.61 -9.69 6.89
N PRO A 46 -2.42 -9.50 7.50
CA PRO A 46 -2.28 -9.08 8.88
C PRO A 46 -3.01 -7.75 9.16
N VAL A 47 -3.40 -7.50 10.41
CA VAL A 47 -4.14 -6.28 10.80
C VAL A 47 -3.29 -5.02 10.62
N GLU A 48 -1.97 -5.15 10.68
CA GLU A 48 -0.98 -4.10 10.51
C GLU A 48 -0.87 -3.63 9.05
N TRP A 49 -1.36 -4.43 8.10
CA TRP A 49 -1.41 -4.07 6.68
C TRP A 49 -2.81 -3.57 6.35
N ALA A 50 -3.07 -2.28 6.61
CA ALA A 50 -4.37 -1.65 6.39
C ALA A 50 -4.60 -1.13 4.96
N ALA A 51 -3.56 -0.98 4.15
CA ALA A 51 -3.67 -0.30 2.88
C ALA A 51 -4.68 -1.00 1.96
N PHE A 52 -5.53 -0.23 1.29
CA PHE A 52 -6.53 -0.71 0.32
C PHE A 52 -7.63 -1.66 0.87
N ARG A 53 -7.72 -1.84 2.19
CA ARG A 53 -8.72 -2.70 2.84
C ARG A 53 -9.94 -1.91 3.30
N LYS A 54 -11.11 -2.55 3.24
CA LYS A 54 -12.35 -1.94 3.71
C LYS A 54 -12.39 -1.94 5.24
N GLY A 55 -12.75 -0.80 5.84
CA GLY A 55 -12.91 -0.68 7.30
C GLY A 55 -11.62 -0.38 8.06
N PHE A 56 -10.51 -0.17 7.36
CA PHE A 56 -9.25 0.26 7.95
C PHE A 56 -8.98 1.73 7.63
N SER A 57 -8.34 2.45 8.55
CA SER A 57 -7.94 3.85 8.38
C SER A 57 -6.47 4.06 8.76
N CYS A 58 -5.81 5.00 8.07
CA CYS A 58 -4.49 5.48 8.46
C CYS A 58 -4.50 6.09 9.88
N LEU A 59 -5.65 6.57 10.33
CA LEU A 59 -5.82 7.15 11.67
C LEU A 59 -5.57 6.10 12.75
N ASP A 60 -6.10 4.89 12.59
CA ASP A 60 -5.98 3.82 13.60
C ASP A 60 -4.52 3.43 13.81
N HIS A 61 -3.77 3.30 12.72
CA HIS A 61 -2.35 2.97 12.76
C HIS A 61 -1.50 4.13 13.30
N THR A 62 -1.82 5.37 12.92
CA THR A 62 -1.14 6.56 13.49
C THR A 62 -1.35 6.62 15.00
N HIS A 63 -2.57 6.35 15.46
CA HIS A 63 -2.90 6.31 16.88
C HIS A 63 -2.17 5.17 17.61
N ALA A 64 -2.10 3.97 17.02
CA ALA A 64 -1.36 2.84 17.57
C ALA A 64 0.13 3.19 17.79
N VAL A 65 0.78 3.79 16.78
CA VAL A 65 2.17 4.24 16.89
C VAL A 65 2.33 5.30 17.98
N ALA A 66 1.41 6.27 18.06
CA ALA A 66 1.43 7.29 19.12
C ALA A 66 1.34 6.68 20.53
N MET A 67 0.44 5.70 20.73
CA MET A 67 0.32 4.99 22.01
C MET A 67 1.61 4.25 22.40
N VAL A 68 2.25 3.57 21.44
CA VAL A 68 3.52 2.86 21.68
C VAL A 68 4.61 3.83 22.12
N ILE A 69 4.72 4.98 21.44
CA ILE A 69 5.67 6.05 21.79
C ILE A 69 5.41 6.57 23.20
N GLU A 70 4.16 6.83 23.55
CA GLU A 70 3.79 7.33 24.89
C GLU A 70 4.14 6.35 26.00
N VAL A 71 3.82 5.06 25.81
CA VAL A 71 4.16 3.99 26.76
C VAL A 71 5.67 3.89 26.93
N CYS A 72 6.43 3.83 25.83
CA CYS A 72 7.89 3.73 25.89
C CYS A 72 8.50 4.94 26.63
N ARG A 73 7.98 6.16 26.38
CA ARG A 73 8.40 7.37 27.09
C ARG A 73 8.07 7.29 28.59
N LYS A 74 6.87 6.82 28.95
CA LYS A 74 6.42 6.70 30.34
C LYS A 74 7.31 5.75 31.15
N TYR A 75 7.70 4.62 30.57
CA TYR A 75 8.51 3.59 31.24
C TYR A 75 10.02 3.73 30.98
N ARG A 76 10.46 4.82 30.31
CA ARG A 76 11.87 5.06 29.94
C ARG A 76 12.51 3.89 29.19
N MET A 77 11.73 3.23 28.35
CA MET A 77 12.21 2.14 27.51
C MET A 77 12.89 2.69 26.26
N PRO A 78 14.04 2.14 25.84
CA PRO A 78 14.62 2.48 24.55
C PRO A 78 13.66 2.03 23.44
N PHE A 79 13.39 2.91 22.48
CA PHE A 79 12.49 2.66 21.36
C PHE A 79 13.07 3.28 20.08
N VAL A 80 12.97 2.54 18.97
CA VAL A 80 13.39 2.98 17.64
C VAL A 80 12.24 2.70 16.67
N LEU A 81 11.94 3.68 15.81
CA LEU A 81 10.95 3.54 14.75
C LEU A 81 11.66 3.63 13.40
N ASN A 82 11.56 2.58 12.60
CA ASN A 82 12.13 2.52 11.26
C ASN A 82 11.04 2.73 10.23
N PHE A 83 11.21 3.75 9.38
CA PHE A 83 10.33 4.02 8.25
C PHE A 83 10.97 3.45 6.99
N VAL A 84 10.29 2.48 6.37
CA VAL A 84 10.72 1.85 5.12
C VAL A 84 9.73 2.25 4.05
N ASP A 85 10.23 2.82 2.95
CA ASP A 85 9.44 3.18 1.78
C ASP A 85 10.08 2.55 0.55
N SER A 86 9.25 2.00 -0.35
CA SER A 86 9.71 1.30 -1.55
C SER A 86 9.61 2.21 -2.75
N GLU A 87 10.70 2.38 -3.50
CA GLU A 87 10.69 3.16 -4.72
C GLU A 87 9.90 2.43 -5.81
N LYS A 88 8.84 3.08 -6.32
CA LYS A 88 8.02 2.58 -7.45
C LYS A 88 7.50 1.15 -7.25
N ASP A 89 6.99 0.91 -6.05
CA ASP A 89 6.27 -0.27 -5.61
C ASP A 89 5.47 -1.03 -6.70
N PHE A 90 4.62 -0.35 -7.49
CA PHE A 90 3.83 -1.02 -8.52
C PHE A 90 4.58 -1.36 -9.82
N ASP A 91 5.65 -0.62 -10.14
CA ASP A 91 6.43 -0.83 -11.37
C ASP A 91 7.49 -1.93 -11.17
N SER A 92 7.89 -2.20 -9.92
CA SER A 92 8.92 -3.18 -9.57
C SER A 92 8.41 -4.61 -9.33
N VAL A 93 7.09 -4.81 -9.30
CA VAL A 93 6.50 -6.12 -8.97
C VAL A 93 6.67 -7.10 -10.13
N GLU A 94 7.24 -8.27 -9.83
CA GLU A 94 7.43 -9.36 -10.80
C GLU A 94 6.11 -10.12 -11.00
N THR A 95 5.70 -10.32 -12.26
CA THR A 95 4.37 -10.87 -12.58
C THR A 95 4.23 -12.33 -12.15
N ASN A 96 5.26 -13.16 -12.30
CA ASN A 96 5.18 -14.56 -11.89
C ASN A 96 5.07 -14.69 -10.37
N ALA A 97 5.78 -13.86 -9.59
CA ALA A 97 5.66 -13.82 -8.14
C ALA A 97 4.22 -13.55 -7.68
N VAL A 98 3.50 -12.64 -8.34
CA VAL A 98 2.08 -12.38 -8.06
C VAL A 98 1.22 -13.59 -8.41
N LEU A 99 1.44 -14.21 -9.58
CA LEU A 99 0.68 -15.38 -10.01
C LEU A 99 0.90 -16.57 -9.06
N THR A 100 2.13 -16.81 -8.62
CA THR A 100 2.46 -17.85 -7.63
C THR A 100 1.74 -17.57 -6.31
N ALA A 101 1.81 -16.34 -5.80
CA ALA A 101 1.16 -15.96 -4.54
C ALA A 101 -0.39 -16.04 -4.58
N LEU A 102 -1.00 -16.11 -5.76
CA LEU A 102 -2.45 -16.29 -5.92
C LEU A 102 -2.88 -17.75 -6.04
N VAL A 103 -1.94 -18.67 -6.28
CA VAL A 103 -2.19 -20.12 -6.43
C VAL A 103 -1.92 -20.87 -5.11
N ASP A 104 -1.04 -20.34 -4.27
CA ASP A 104 -0.72 -20.82 -2.92
C ASP A 104 -1.87 -20.60 -1.91
#